data_AF-A0A2H6MZU8-F1
#
_entry.id   AF-A0A2H6MZU8-F1
#
_cell.length_a   1.000
_cell.length_b   1.000
_cell.length_c   1.000
_cell.angle_alpha   90.00
_cell.angle_beta   90.00
_cell.angle_gamma   90.00
#
_symmetry.space_group_name_H-M   'P 1'
#
loop_
_entity.id
_entity.type
_entity.pdbx_description
1 polymer ?
#
loop_
_entity_poly.entity_id
_entity_poly.type
_entity_poly.pdbx_seq_one_letter_code
_entity_poly.pdbx_strand_id
1 'polypeptide(L)'
;NKYDLKFPLDSTGADLKLKIHSLTGLPPAMQKVMFKGLLPEEKTLREIKVISGAKIMVVGSTINDVLAVNTPKDAAQQEVKTEEAKKEPLCRQKQHRKVLDKGKPEDVMPSVKGVQERLPTVPLSGMY
;
A
#
# COMPACT_ATOMS: atom_id res chain seq x y z
N ASN A 1 4.63 1.63 -20.34
CA ASN A 1 6.00 1.53 -20.87
C ASN A 1 6.67 0.27 -20.36
N LYS A 2 7.31 -0.51 -21.24
CA LYS A 2 8.21 -1.61 -20.89
C LYS A 2 9.62 -1.21 -21.32
N TYR A 3 10.62 -1.55 -20.52
CA TYR A 3 12.03 -1.28 -20.82
C TYR A 3 12.81 -2.58 -20.65
N ASP A 4 13.60 -2.95 -21.66
CA ASP A 4 14.51 -4.09 -21.60
C ASP A 4 15.89 -3.61 -21.16
N LEU A 5 16.35 -4.13 -20.02
CA LEU A 5 17.56 -3.68 -19.34
C LEU A 5 18.55 -4.84 -19.22
N LYS A 6 19.79 -4.60 -19.62
CA LYS A 6 20.92 -5.48 -19.30
C LYS A 6 21.65 -4.86 -18.11
N PHE A 7 21.70 -5.60 -17.00
CA PHE A 7 22.29 -5.13 -15.76
C PHE A 7 23.05 -6.26 -15.05
N PRO A 8 24.22 -6.00 -14.44
CA PRO A 8 25.01 -7.04 -13.78
C PRO A 8 24.29 -7.57 -12.53
N LEU A 9 24.38 -8.88 -12.28
CA LEU A 9 23.77 -9.51 -11.09
C LEU A 9 24.53 -9.22 -9.79
N ASP A 10 25.81 -8.85 -9.91
CA ASP A 10 26.70 -8.55 -8.78
C ASP A 10 26.57 -7.08 -8.32
N SER A 11 25.77 -6.28 -9.04
CA SER A 11 25.44 -4.91 -8.66
C SER A 11 24.35 -4.87 -7.58
N THR A 12 24.33 -3.76 -6.84
CA THR A 12 23.41 -3.55 -5.71
C THR A 12 22.05 -3.03 -6.17
N GLY A 13 21.06 -3.09 -5.27
CA GLY A 13 19.76 -2.47 -5.51
C GLY A 13 19.84 -0.94 -5.71
N ALA A 14 20.81 -0.28 -5.07
CA ALA A 14 21.06 1.16 -5.25
C ALA A 14 21.48 1.49 -6.69
N ASP A 15 22.42 0.72 -7.26
CA ASP A 15 22.89 0.91 -8.64
C ASP A 15 21.75 0.72 -9.65
N LEU A 16 20.86 -0.24 -9.38
CA LEU A 16 19.68 -0.47 -10.21
C LEU A 16 18.73 0.74 -10.19
N LYS A 17 18.51 1.36 -9.03
CA LYS A 17 17.70 2.59 -8.92
C LYS A 17 18.31 3.74 -9.73
N LEU A 18 19.62 3.94 -9.66
CA LEU A 18 20.31 4.96 -10.46
C LEU A 18 20.16 4.72 -11.97
N LYS A 19 20.27 3.45 -12.39
CA LYS A 19 20.07 3.10 -13.81
C LYS A 19 18.65 3.38 -14.26
N ILE A 20 17.66 3.07 -13.43
CA ILE A 20 16.25 3.35 -13.74
C ILE A 20 15.97 4.85 -13.76
N HIS A 21 16.51 5.64 -12.82
CA HIS A 21 16.42 7.10 -12.84
C HIS A 21 16.92 7.67 -14.18
N SER A 22 18.03 7.14 -14.70
CA SER A 22 18.57 7.57 -16.01
C SER A 22 17.65 7.28 -17.19
N LEU A 23 16.75 6.30 -17.07
CA LEU A 23 15.87 5.86 -18.16
C LEU A 23 14.47 6.43 -18.07
N THR A 24 13.95 6.58 -16.85
CA THR A 24 12.57 7.02 -16.60
C THR A 24 12.51 8.46 -16.09
N GLY A 25 13.63 9.05 -15.65
CA GLY A 25 13.66 10.35 -15.00
C GLY A 25 13.05 10.36 -13.60
N LEU A 26 12.76 9.19 -13.02
CA LEU A 26 12.22 9.10 -11.66
C LEU A 26 13.32 9.21 -10.60
N PRO A 27 13.26 10.17 -9.67
CA PRO A 27 14.24 10.30 -8.61
C PRO A 27 14.31 9.03 -7.75
N PRO A 28 15.51 8.55 -7.36
CA PRO A 28 15.68 7.32 -6.57
C PRO A 28 14.88 7.31 -5.24
N ALA A 29 14.70 8.48 -4.63
CA ALA A 29 13.93 8.64 -3.38
C ALA A 29 12.43 8.38 -3.56
N MET A 30 11.86 8.69 -4.72
CA MET A 30 10.44 8.46 -5.03
C MET A 30 10.20 7.15 -5.78
N GLN A 31 11.26 6.36 -5.97
CA GLN A 31 11.25 5.14 -6.75
C GLN A 31 11.05 3.91 -5.86
N LYS A 32 9.85 3.33 -5.92
CA LYS A 32 9.52 2.05 -5.29
C LYS A 32 9.75 0.91 -6.30
N VAL A 33 10.90 0.25 -6.18
CA VAL A 33 11.26 -0.92 -6.99
C VAL A 33 10.75 -2.18 -6.30
N MET A 34 9.98 -2.98 -7.03
CA MET A 34 9.35 -4.20 -6.56
C MET A 34 9.77 -5.40 -7.39
N PHE A 35 10.33 -6.41 -6.72
CA PHE A 35 10.62 -7.72 -7.27
C PHE A 35 10.56 -8.74 -6.13
N LYS A 36 9.54 -9.62 -6.14
CA LYS A 36 9.24 -10.55 -5.03
C LYS A 36 9.20 -9.85 -3.65
N GLY A 37 8.69 -8.62 -3.61
CA GLY A 37 8.73 -7.74 -2.45
C GLY A 37 9.41 -6.41 -2.77
N LEU A 38 9.68 -5.62 -1.73
CA LEU A 38 10.44 -4.38 -1.85
C LEU A 38 11.92 -4.71 -2.02
N LEU A 39 12.56 -4.12 -3.02
CA LEU A 39 13.99 -4.34 -3.28
C LEU A 39 14.82 -3.61 -2.21
N PRO A 40 15.58 -4.31 -1.36
CA PRO A 40 16.53 -3.66 -0.45
C PRO A 40 17.71 -3.11 -1.25
N GLU A 41 18.23 -1.95 -0.84
CA GLU A 41 19.31 -1.25 -1.56
C GLU A 41 20.68 -1.91 -1.36
N GLU A 42 20.91 -2.48 -0.17
CA GLU A 42 22.22 -3.02 0.21
C GLU A 42 22.48 -4.43 -0.34
N LYS A 43 21.44 -5.16 -0.72
CA LYS A 43 21.60 -6.53 -1.24
C LYS A 43 21.88 -6.51 -2.73
N THR A 44 22.69 -7.47 -3.16
CA THR A 44 22.93 -7.72 -4.57
C THR A 44 21.71 -8.35 -5.24
N LEU A 45 21.56 -8.15 -6.55
CA LEU A 45 20.46 -8.78 -7.32
C LEU A 45 20.55 -10.31 -7.28
N ARG A 46 21.77 -10.85 -7.11
CA ARG A 46 22.02 -12.28 -6.88
C ARG A 46 21.37 -12.80 -5.60
N GLU A 47 21.52 -12.09 -4.48
CA GLU A 47 20.88 -12.47 -3.20
C GLU A 47 19.35 -12.41 -3.27
N ILE A 48 18.83 -11.45 -4.04
CA ILE A 48 17.40 -11.27 -4.27
C ILE A 48 16.85 -12.33 -5.25
N LYS A 49 17.72 -13.20 -5.78
CA LYS A 49 17.39 -14.27 -6.73
C LYS A 49 16.73 -13.71 -8.01
N VAL A 50 17.23 -12.58 -8.49
CA VAL A 50 16.89 -12.05 -9.80
C VAL A 50 17.52 -12.98 -10.85
N ILE A 51 16.71 -13.39 -11.82
CA ILE A 51 17.13 -14.24 -12.94
C ILE A 51 17.12 -13.43 -14.24
N SER A 52 17.86 -13.90 -15.24
CA SER A 52 17.72 -13.37 -16.60
C SER A 52 16.26 -13.51 -17.07
N GLY A 53 15.67 -12.42 -17.57
CA GLY A 53 14.25 -12.37 -17.94
C GLY A 53 13.29 -12.05 -16.78
N ALA A 54 13.80 -11.71 -15.60
CA ALA A 54 12.98 -11.24 -14.48
C ALA A 54 12.26 -9.93 -14.80
N LYS A 55 10.97 -9.85 -14.46
CA LYS A 55 10.17 -8.63 -14.59
C LYS A 55 10.17 -7.86 -13.27
N ILE A 56 10.76 -6.68 -13.29
CA ILE A 56 10.81 -5.77 -12.14
C ILE A 56 9.74 -4.69 -12.33
N MET A 57 8.96 -4.44 -11.28
CA MET A 57 7.92 -3.42 -11.30
C MET A 57 8.44 -2.18 -10.59
N VAL A 58 8.42 -1.05 -11.28
CA VAL A 58 8.86 0.23 -10.71
C VAL A 58 7.64 1.10 -10.57
N VAL A 59 7.38 1.55 -9.35
CA VAL A 59 6.31 2.50 -9.04
C VAL A 59 6.95 3.78 -8.56
N GLY A 60 6.55 4.90 -9.16
CA GLY A 60 6.89 6.22 -8.69
C GLY A 60 6.36 7.25 -9.68
N SER A 61 6.46 8.51 -9.30
CA SER A 61 5.96 9.62 -10.11
C SER A 61 7.12 10.47 -10.57
N THR A 62 7.06 10.95 -11.81
CA THR A 62 7.99 11.97 -12.25
C THR A 62 7.62 13.30 -11.59
N ILE A 63 8.57 14.22 -11.46
CA ILE A 63 8.31 15.56 -10.90
C ILE A 63 7.18 16.24 -11.69
N ASN A 64 7.11 16.01 -13.00
CA ASN A 64 6.06 16.53 -13.86
C ASN A 64 4.66 15.97 -13.52
N ASP A 65 4.57 14.68 -13.18
CA ASP A 65 3.32 14.07 -12.71
C ASP A 65 2.88 14.64 -11.36
N VAL A 66 3.83 14.86 -10.43
CA VAL A 66 3.51 15.47 -9.12
C VAL A 66 3.00 16.90 -9.28
N LEU A 67 3.57 17.68 -10.20
CA LEU A 67 3.09 19.02 -10.53
C LEU A 67 1.71 18.99 -11.19
N ALA A 68 1.45 18.03 -12.08
CA ALA A 68 0.17 17.88 -12.76
C ALA A 68 -0.96 17.42 -11.82
N VAL A 69 -0.67 16.56 -10.83
CA VAL A 69 -1.66 16.07 -9.85
C VAL A 69 -2.11 17.16 -8.86
N ASN A 70 -1.29 18.18 -8.63
CA ASN A 70 -1.68 19.37 -7.84
C ASN A 70 -2.65 20.30 -8.56
N THR A 71 -2.88 20.10 -9.86
CA THR A 71 -4.02 20.71 -10.54
C THR A 71 -5.22 19.75 -10.42
N PRO A 72 -6.30 20.11 -9.71
CA PRO A 72 -7.40 19.21 -9.48
C PRO A 72 -8.09 18.89 -10.81
N LYS A 73 -7.81 17.71 -11.36
CA LYS A 73 -8.65 17.06 -12.37
C LYS A 73 -9.25 15.81 -11.74
N ASP A 74 -10.58 15.84 -11.70
CA ASP A 74 -11.53 14.84 -11.26
C ASP A 74 -11.01 13.40 -11.36
N ALA A 75 -10.71 12.80 -10.21
CA ALA A 75 -10.12 11.47 -10.10
C ALA A 75 -11.21 10.43 -9.85
N ALA A 76 -11.41 9.54 -10.83
CA ALA A 76 -11.95 8.22 -10.59
C ALA A 76 -10.81 7.25 -10.23
N GLN A 77 -11.08 6.40 -9.24
CA GLN A 77 -10.33 5.22 -8.77
C GLN A 77 -9.28 5.48 -7.68
N GLN A 78 -9.61 5.23 -6.41
CA GLN A 78 -9.51 3.93 -5.72
C GLN A 78 -8.10 3.32 -5.80
N GLU A 79 -7.22 3.71 -4.87
CA GLU A 79 -6.21 2.79 -4.33
C GLU A 79 -5.99 3.06 -2.83
N VAL A 80 -5.88 1.95 -2.12
CA VAL A 80 -5.74 1.79 -0.68
C VAL A 80 -4.36 2.29 -0.26
N LYS A 81 -4.30 3.28 0.65
CA LYS A 81 -3.08 3.58 1.40
C LYS A 81 -3.42 4.04 2.81
N THR A 82 -2.84 3.32 3.76
CA THR A 82 -2.79 3.56 5.19
C THR A 82 -2.02 4.85 5.45
N GLU A 83 -2.72 5.91 5.87
CA GLU A 83 -2.14 7.09 6.51
C GLU A 83 -2.98 7.43 7.75
N GLU A 84 -2.28 7.57 8.87
CA GLU A 84 -2.83 7.95 10.16
C GLU A 84 -3.14 9.46 10.19
N ALA A 85 -4.30 9.75 10.78
CA ALA A 85 -4.65 10.98 11.48
C ALA A 85 -4.75 12.31 10.70
N LYS A 86 -5.78 12.42 9.85
CA LYS A 86 -6.93 13.34 10.06
C LYS A 86 -8.19 12.72 9.46
N LYS A 87 -8.59 11.53 9.95
CA LYS A 87 -9.81 10.87 9.49
C LYS A 87 -10.98 11.45 10.27
N GLU A 88 -11.94 12.06 9.56
CA GLU A 88 -13.28 12.27 10.12
C GLU A 88 -13.79 10.97 10.75
N PRO A 89 -14.61 11.07 11.82
CA PRO A 89 -15.10 9.89 12.54
C PRO A 89 -15.72 8.90 11.56
N LEU A 90 -15.37 7.62 11.71
CA LEU A 90 -15.67 6.55 10.76
C LEU A 90 -17.16 6.49 10.35
N CYS A 91 -18.07 6.86 11.27
CA CYS A 91 -19.51 6.97 11.03
C CYS A 91 -19.93 8.00 9.96
N ARG A 92 -19.09 9.01 9.66
CA ARG A 92 -19.33 10.02 8.61
C ARG A 92 -18.86 9.58 7.23
N GLN A 93 -18.04 8.55 7.13
CA GLN A 93 -17.58 8.04 5.84
C GLN A 93 -18.75 7.41 5.08
N LYS A 94 -18.90 7.73 3.78
CA LYS A 94 -20.05 7.31 2.94
C LYS A 94 -20.36 5.82 3.00
N GLN A 95 -19.35 4.96 3.09
CA GLN A 95 -19.53 3.50 3.18
C GLN A 95 -20.16 3.09 4.52
N HIS A 96 -19.65 3.60 5.64
CA HIS A 96 -20.21 3.32 6.97
C HIS A 96 -21.61 3.91 7.14
N ARG A 97 -21.87 5.10 6.59
CA ARG A 97 -23.20 5.71 6.63
C ARG A 97 -24.24 4.88 5.88
N LYS A 98 -23.90 4.33 4.71
CA LYS A 98 -24.78 3.37 4.00
C LYS A 98 -25.10 2.12 4.82
N VAL A 99 -24.19 1.67 5.68
CA VAL A 99 -24.43 0.52 6.57
C VAL A 99 -25.30 0.93 7.76
N LEU A 100 -25.05 2.09 8.35
CA LEU A 100 -25.87 2.63 9.44
C LEU A 100 -27.31 2.96 8.97
N ASP A 101 -27.47 3.45 7.74
CA ASP A 101 -28.76 3.76 7.13
C ASP A 101 -29.61 2.50 6.86
N LYS A 102 -28.98 1.32 6.72
CA LYS A 102 -29.71 0.03 6.66
C LYS A 102 -30.38 -0.32 7.99
N GLY A 103 -30.05 0.39 9.07
CA GLY A 103 -30.65 0.20 10.38
C GLY A 103 -30.08 -1.00 11.14
N LYS A 104 -30.61 -1.20 12.35
CA LYS A 104 -30.27 -2.36 13.19
C LYS A 104 -30.90 -3.63 12.59
N PRO A 105 -30.14 -4.74 12.49
CA PRO A 105 -30.72 -6.02 12.09
C PRO A 105 -31.78 -6.47 13.11
N GLU A 106 -32.73 -7.29 12.64
CA GLU A 106 -33.86 -7.74 13.46
C GLU A 106 -33.42 -8.67 14.60
N ASP A 107 -32.37 -9.46 14.39
CA ASP A 107 -31.79 -10.39 15.38
C ASP A 107 -30.66 -9.73 16.20
N VAL A 108 -30.79 -8.43 16.52
CA VAL A 108 -29.80 -7.74 17.35
C VAL A 108 -29.99 -8.14 18.80
N MET A 109 -28.95 -8.69 19.43
CA MET A 109 -28.95 -8.94 20.87
C MET A 109 -29.11 -7.59 21.62
N PRO A 110 -30.12 -7.43 22.48
CA PRO A 110 -30.34 -6.20 23.20
C PRO A 110 -29.17 -5.96 24.17
N SER A 111 -28.39 -4.91 23.93
CA SER A 111 -27.37 -4.47 24.87
C SER A 111 -27.99 -3.59 25.95
N VAL A 112 -27.71 -3.89 27.23
CA VAL A 112 -28.18 -3.05 28.34
C VAL A 112 -27.17 -1.92 28.56
N LYS A 113 -27.57 -0.68 28.25
CA LYS A 113 -26.72 0.50 28.41
C LYS A 113 -26.30 0.65 29.88
N GLY A 114 -25.00 0.63 30.15
CA GLY A 114 -24.43 0.77 31.50
C GLY A 114 -24.13 -0.54 32.22
N VAL A 115 -24.39 -1.69 31.60
CA VAL A 115 -23.99 -3.00 32.14
C VAL A 115 -22.65 -3.40 31.53
N GLN A 116 -21.65 -3.54 32.39
CA GLN A 116 -20.38 -4.16 32.01
C GLN A 116 -20.46 -5.64 32.35
N GLU A 117 -20.77 -6.46 31.35
CA GLU A 117 -20.74 -7.92 31.50
C GLU A 117 -19.30 -8.37 31.77
N ARG A 118 -19.12 -9.24 32.77
CA ARG A 118 -17.79 -9.69 33.14
C ARG A 118 -17.22 -10.59 32.05
N LEU A 119 -15.92 -10.47 31.82
CA LEU A 119 -15.18 -11.42 31.00
C LEU A 119 -15.35 -12.84 31.58
N PRO A 120 -15.50 -13.86 30.72
CA PRO A 120 -15.56 -15.25 31.17
C PRO A 120 -14.28 -15.58 31.95
N THR A 121 -14.43 -16.39 33.00
CA THR A 121 -13.31 -16.80 33.87
C THR A 121 -12.39 -17.84 33.22
N VAL A 122 -12.79 -18.37 32.06
CA VAL A 122 -12.04 -19.35 31.28
C VAL A 122 -11.57 -18.71 29.96
N PRO A 123 -10.39 -19.09 29.46
CA PRO A 123 -9.90 -18.59 28.19
C PRO A 123 -10.80 -19.07 27.03
N LEU A 124 -11.10 -18.17 26.11
CA LEU A 124 -11.80 -18.50 24.87
C LEU A 124 -10.86 -19.30 23.97
N SER A 125 -11.22 -20.55 23.70
CA SER A 125 -10.47 -21.42 22.79
C SER A 125 -11.04 -21.31 21.36
N GLY A 126 -10.18 -21.29 20.35
CA GLY A 126 -10.58 -21.32 18.94
C GLY A 126 -10.78 -19.96 18.25
N MET A 127 -10.41 -18.84 18.87
CA MET A 127 -10.34 -17.53 18.21
C MET A 127 -8.93 -17.29 17.67
N TYR A 128 -8.71 -17.51 16.37
CA TYR A 128 -7.46 -17.17 15.65
C TYR A 128 -7.77 -16.36 14.39
#